data_AF-A0A929VEK2-F1
#
_entry.id   AF-A0A929VEK2-F1
#
_cell.length_a   1.000
_cell.length_b   1.000
_cell.length_c   1.000
_cell.angle_alpha   90.00
_cell.angle_beta   90.00
_cell.angle_gamma   90.00
#
_symmetry.space_group_name_H-M   'P 1'
#
loop_
_entity.id
_entity.type
_entity.pdbx_description
1 polymer ?
#
loop_
_entity_poly.entity_id
_entity_poly.type
_entity_poly.pdbx_seq_one_letter_code
_entity_poly.pdbx_strand_id
1 'polypeptide(L)'
;MDDKEENFFQPEHLTAQIAWTSSGYLEYTFPNRLLSLPFKCRPKQVMVSMEICSETAGYKEDWKSDLTLFLNGRDCGTYRSMGDYGARRGKNNPISWVSGRTQYGKLAIFEVNERGSFVGGVRVGDTTIEELHLMDSHRILLRIGNKPDAKYVGGLNLFGRQFGDYSQDIIMNLVYEETMHRS
;
A
#
# COMPACT_ATOMS: atom_id res chain seq x y z
N MET A 1 -18.29 15.10 3.05
CA MET A 1 -17.07 14.50 2.52
C MET A 1 -16.77 13.35 3.45
N ASP A 2 -16.66 12.14 2.91
CA ASP A 2 -16.64 10.90 3.69
C ASP A 2 -15.22 10.55 4.19
N ASP A 3 -14.22 11.34 3.81
CA ASP A 3 -12.79 11.22 4.13
C ASP A 3 -12.37 12.04 5.37
N LYS A 4 -13.30 12.35 6.28
CA LYS A 4 -12.94 12.98 7.56
C LYS A 4 -12.13 12.02 8.43
N GLU A 5 -11.07 12.53 9.07
CA GLU A 5 -10.19 11.74 9.93
C GLU A 5 -10.94 10.90 10.98
N GLU A 6 -11.99 11.47 11.58
CA GLU A 6 -12.85 10.81 12.57
C GLU A 6 -13.49 9.49 12.07
N ASN A 7 -13.74 9.36 10.77
CA ASN A 7 -14.33 8.14 10.18
C ASN A 7 -13.36 6.96 10.19
N PHE A 8 -12.04 7.20 10.16
CA PHE A 8 -11.03 6.14 10.17
C PHE A 8 -10.85 5.48 11.54
N PHE A 9 -11.43 6.07 12.60
CA PHE A 9 -11.42 5.52 13.95
C PHE A 9 -12.71 4.75 14.30
N GLN A 10 -13.70 4.71 13.40
CA GLN A 10 -14.91 3.92 13.60
C GLN A 10 -14.59 2.42 13.59
N PRO A 11 -15.22 1.57 14.45
CA PRO A 11 -14.92 0.14 14.54
C PRO A 11 -14.91 -0.62 13.20
N GLU A 12 -15.73 -0.16 12.26
CA GLU A 12 -15.89 -0.71 10.91
C GLU A 12 -14.60 -0.68 10.08
N HIS A 13 -13.60 0.14 10.45
CA HIS A 13 -12.29 0.20 9.79
C HIS A 13 -11.59 -1.17 9.75
N LEU A 14 -11.85 -2.04 10.74
CA LEU A 14 -11.28 -3.40 10.81
C LEU A 14 -11.81 -4.32 9.71
N THR A 15 -13.00 -4.01 9.19
CA THR A 15 -13.69 -4.81 8.17
C THR A 15 -13.82 -4.10 6.83
N ALA A 16 -13.33 -2.86 6.73
CA ALA A 16 -13.43 -2.03 5.54
C ALA A 16 -12.84 -2.76 4.32
N GLN A 17 -13.62 -2.80 3.24
CA GLN A 17 -13.21 -3.40 1.96
C GLN A 17 -12.81 -2.35 0.92
N ILE A 18 -12.99 -1.08 1.25
CA ILE A 18 -12.52 0.05 0.47
C ILE A 18 -12.26 1.21 1.43
N ALA A 19 -11.18 1.93 1.23
CA ALA A 19 -10.84 3.14 1.96
C ALA A 19 -10.29 4.18 0.99
N TRP A 20 -10.62 5.45 1.19
CA TRP A 20 -10.18 6.50 0.29
C TRP A 20 -9.88 7.80 1.02
N THR A 21 -9.03 8.62 0.40
CA THR A 21 -8.75 9.98 0.84
C THR A 21 -8.50 10.87 -0.36
N SER A 22 -8.97 12.11 -0.30
CA SER A 22 -8.73 13.10 -1.37
C SER A 22 -7.27 13.59 -1.41
N SER A 23 -6.54 13.49 -0.30
CA SER A 23 -5.09 13.79 -0.18
C SER A 23 -4.51 13.20 1.11
N GLY A 24 -3.22 13.38 1.38
CA GLY A 24 -2.60 12.83 2.59
C GLY A 24 -2.31 11.33 2.45
N TYR A 25 -2.54 10.54 3.51
CA TYR A 25 -2.10 9.15 3.56
C TYR A 25 -2.98 8.24 4.42
N LEU A 26 -2.86 6.94 4.19
CA LEU A 26 -3.35 5.88 5.07
C LEU A 26 -2.16 5.19 5.75
N GLU A 27 -2.34 4.82 7.02
CA GLU A 27 -1.36 4.03 7.78
C GLU A 27 -1.93 2.68 8.19
N TYR A 28 -1.11 1.66 8.09
CA TYR A 28 -1.44 0.30 8.50
C TYR A 28 -0.23 -0.35 9.18
N THR A 29 -0.47 -1.05 10.29
CA THR A 29 0.60 -1.70 11.06
C THR A 29 0.56 -3.20 10.85
N PHE A 30 1.64 -3.77 10.30
CA PHE A 30 1.84 -5.21 10.20
C PHE A 30 2.56 -5.76 11.43
N PRO A 31 2.19 -6.96 11.92
CA PRO A 31 3.01 -7.67 12.89
C PRO A 31 4.32 -8.12 12.24
N ASN A 32 5.44 -7.81 12.87
CA ASN A 32 6.75 -8.26 12.41
C ASN A 32 7.09 -9.63 13.02
N ARG A 33 6.90 -10.68 12.22
CA ARG A 33 7.15 -12.06 12.67
C ARG A 33 8.62 -12.48 12.63
N LEU A 34 9.51 -11.67 12.03
CA LEU A 34 10.95 -11.98 11.96
C LEU A 34 11.58 -12.10 13.34
N LEU A 35 11.15 -11.26 14.28
CA LEU A 35 11.61 -11.26 15.67
C LEU A 35 11.06 -12.42 16.51
N SER A 36 10.07 -13.15 15.99
CA SER A 36 9.47 -14.32 16.66
C SER A 36 9.99 -15.65 16.11
N LEU A 37 10.96 -15.63 15.18
CA LEU A 37 11.56 -16.83 14.63
C LEU A 37 12.46 -17.53 15.69
N PRO A 38 12.56 -18.87 15.66
CA PRO A 38 13.39 -19.61 16.61
C PRO A 38 14.91 -19.50 16.32
N PHE A 39 15.30 -18.74 15.29
CA PHE A 39 16.67 -18.52 14.87
C PHE A 39 16.90 -17.05 14.52
N LYS A 40 18.16 -16.61 14.54
CA LYS A 40 18.53 -15.28 14.03
C LYS A 40 18.40 -15.28 12.51
N CYS A 41 17.84 -14.21 11.97
CA CYS A 41 17.71 -14.02 10.53
C CYS A 41 18.19 -12.64 10.11
N ARG A 42 18.53 -12.52 8.82
CA ARG A 42 18.81 -11.26 8.16
C ARG A 42 17.75 -11.03 7.06
N PRO A 43 16.95 -9.96 7.14
CA PRO A 43 16.01 -9.60 6.08
C PRO A 43 16.75 -9.30 4.77
N LYS A 44 16.17 -9.75 3.65
CA LYS A 44 16.71 -9.58 2.29
C LYS A 44 15.81 -8.76 1.40
N GLN A 45 14.51 -8.90 1.58
CA GLN A 45 13.52 -8.22 0.77
C GLN A 45 12.19 -8.11 1.52
N VAL A 46 11.51 -6.99 1.32
CA VAL A 46 10.08 -6.85 1.62
C VAL A 46 9.35 -6.53 0.33
N MET A 47 8.22 -7.20 0.12
CA MET A 47 7.30 -6.90 -0.96
C MET A 47 5.95 -6.51 -0.37
N VAL A 48 5.36 -5.46 -0.90
CA VAL A 48 4.00 -5.04 -0.55
C VAL A 48 3.18 -4.98 -1.81
N SER A 49 2.08 -5.73 -1.85
CA SER A 49 1.09 -5.66 -2.93
C SER A 49 -0.28 -5.21 -2.42
N MET A 50 -0.93 -4.39 -3.23
CA MET A 50 -2.26 -3.85 -2.96
C MET A 50 -2.92 -3.40 -4.26
N GLU A 51 -4.24 -3.51 -4.35
CA GLU A 51 -4.98 -2.84 -5.42
C GLU A 51 -5.25 -1.39 -4.99
N ILE A 52 -4.79 -0.44 -5.82
CA ILE A 52 -4.90 1.00 -5.57
C ILE A 52 -5.15 1.81 -6.83
N CYS A 53 -5.80 2.96 -6.70
CA CYS A 53 -5.85 3.99 -7.75
C CYS A 53 -6.03 5.40 -7.18
N SER A 54 -6.23 6.38 -8.05
CA SER A 54 -6.51 7.76 -7.67
C SER A 54 -7.94 7.90 -7.13
N GLU A 55 -8.25 9.01 -6.48
CA GLU A 55 -9.59 9.33 -5.96
C GLU A 55 -10.06 10.71 -6.43
N THR A 56 -11.28 10.78 -6.96
CA THR A 56 -12.00 12.02 -7.24
C THR A 56 -13.51 11.79 -7.11
N ALA A 57 -14.28 12.86 -7.00
CA ALA A 57 -15.73 12.78 -7.03
C ALA A 57 -16.23 12.02 -8.28
N GLY A 58 -16.91 10.89 -8.05
CA GLY A 58 -17.35 10.00 -9.11
C GLY A 58 -16.24 9.06 -9.56
N TYR A 59 -15.76 9.23 -10.79
CA TYR A 59 -14.52 8.63 -11.29
C TYR A 59 -14.01 9.46 -12.46
N LYS A 60 -12.71 9.34 -12.77
CA LYS A 60 -12.10 9.97 -13.94
C LYS A 60 -10.85 9.20 -14.35
N GLU A 61 -10.95 8.49 -15.49
CA GLU A 61 -9.93 7.53 -15.95
C GLU A 61 -8.54 8.17 -16.24
N ASP A 62 -8.46 9.50 -16.38
CA ASP A 62 -7.23 10.27 -16.59
C ASP A 62 -6.82 11.13 -15.37
N TRP A 63 -7.42 10.89 -14.20
CA TRP A 63 -7.07 11.56 -12.94
C TRP A 63 -5.84 10.91 -12.29
N LYS A 64 -4.67 11.55 -12.41
CA LYS A 64 -3.40 10.99 -11.92
C LYS A 64 -3.21 11.24 -10.44
N SER A 65 -2.53 10.30 -9.78
CA SER A 65 -2.10 10.45 -8.39
C SER A 65 -0.73 9.82 -8.16
N ASP A 66 0.16 10.55 -7.51
CA ASP A 66 1.49 10.11 -7.11
C ASP A 66 1.43 9.53 -5.69
N LEU A 67 1.42 8.20 -5.60
CA LEU A 67 1.23 7.43 -4.37
C LEU A 67 2.58 6.87 -3.91
N THR A 68 3.09 7.38 -2.79
CA THR A 68 4.39 7.01 -2.24
C THR A 68 4.22 6.04 -1.08
N LEU A 69 4.91 4.91 -1.15
CA LEU A 69 4.98 3.95 -0.05
C LEU A 69 6.07 4.38 0.92
N PHE A 70 5.76 4.37 2.21
CA PHE A 70 6.75 4.44 3.27
C PHE A 70 6.67 3.20 4.14
N LEU A 71 7.83 2.62 4.46
CA LEU A 71 7.96 1.55 5.43
C LEU A 71 8.84 2.00 6.58
N ASN A 72 8.34 1.90 7.81
CA ASN A 72 9.00 2.41 9.02
C ASN A 72 9.48 3.87 8.86
N GLY A 73 8.70 4.69 8.16
CA GLY A 73 9.00 6.10 7.90
C GLY A 73 10.04 6.36 6.80
N ARG A 74 10.57 5.33 6.12
CA ARG A 74 11.48 5.49 4.97
C ARG A 74 10.71 5.55 3.66
N ASP A 75 11.03 6.50 2.78
CA ASP A 75 10.43 6.62 1.44
C ASP A 75 10.91 5.44 0.56
N CYS A 76 9.98 4.56 0.18
CA CYS A 76 10.23 3.38 -0.65
C CYS A 76 9.86 3.63 -2.12
N GLY A 77 9.66 4.88 -2.51
CA GLY A 77 9.37 5.31 -3.87
C GLY A 77 7.89 5.46 -4.19
N THR A 78 7.65 6.08 -5.34
CA THR A 78 6.33 6.53 -5.79
C THR A 78 5.80 5.68 -6.96
N TYR A 79 4.60 5.15 -6.79
CA TYR A 79 3.77 4.63 -7.87
C TYR A 79 2.84 5.73 -8.39
N ARG A 80 2.85 5.98 -9.70
CA ARG A 80 1.90 6.90 -10.33
C ARG A 80 0.67 6.14 -10.81
N SER A 81 -0.43 6.31 -10.10
CA SER A 81 -1.75 5.95 -10.60
C SER A 81 -2.10 6.84 -11.79
N MET A 82 -2.66 6.23 -12.85
CA MET A 82 -2.98 6.95 -14.08
C MET A 82 -4.42 7.48 -14.12
N GLY A 83 -5.28 7.01 -13.21
CA GLY A 83 -6.71 7.31 -13.21
C GLY A 83 -7.42 6.92 -11.92
N ASP A 84 -8.63 7.42 -11.77
CA ASP A 84 -9.68 6.90 -10.90
C ASP A 84 -10.64 6.09 -11.79
N TYR A 85 -10.72 4.78 -11.57
CA TYR A 85 -11.31 3.87 -12.54
C TYR A 85 -12.72 3.44 -12.16
N GLY A 86 -13.68 3.78 -13.02
CA GLY A 86 -15.10 3.52 -12.78
C GLY A 86 -15.92 3.21 -14.03
N ALA A 87 -15.29 3.19 -15.21
CA ALA A 87 -15.96 2.97 -16.50
C ALA A 87 -16.63 1.58 -16.61
N ARG A 88 -16.20 0.61 -15.80
CA ARG A 88 -16.85 -0.69 -15.64
C ARG A 88 -16.89 -1.09 -14.18
N ARG A 89 -17.78 -2.03 -13.87
CA ARG A 89 -17.86 -2.63 -12.54
C ARG A 89 -16.57 -3.40 -12.19
N GLY A 90 -16.13 -3.27 -10.94
CA GLY A 90 -15.07 -4.10 -10.36
C GLY A 90 -15.59 -5.52 -10.15
N LYS A 91 -14.74 -6.52 -10.37
CA LYS A 91 -15.13 -7.93 -10.33
C LYS A 91 -15.71 -8.37 -8.98
N ASN A 92 -15.15 -7.84 -7.89
CA ASN A 92 -15.48 -8.26 -6.54
C ASN A 92 -16.48 -7.33 -5.84
N ASN A 93 -16.87 -6.22 -6.47
CA ASN A 93 -17.67 -5.18 -5.82
C ASN A 93 -19.03 -5.72 -5.35
N PRO A 94 -19.44 -5.41 -4.10
CA PRO A 94 -20.74 -5.83 -3.59
C PRO A 94 -21.88 -5.22 -4.41
N ILE A 95 -22.98 -5.96 -4.58
CA ILE A 95 -24.11 -5.55 -5.44
C ILE A 95 -24.64 -4.15 -5.10
N SER A 96 -24.60 -3.77 -3.81
CA SER A 96 -25.00 -2.45 -3.32
C SER A 96 -24.11 -1.30 -3.79
N TRP A 97 -22.88 -1.57 -4.27
CA TRP A 97 -22.00 -0.54 -4.84
C TRP A 97 -22.43 -0.19 -6.26
N VAL A 98 -23.04 0.98 -6.42
CA VAL A 98 -23.62 1.45 -7.68
C VAL A 98 -22.58 2.03 -8.63
N SER A 99 -22.93 2.11 -9.91
CA SER A 99 -22.15 2.78 -10.95
C SER A 99 -22.00 4.29 -10.70
N GLY A 100 -21.04 4.92 -11.38
CA GLY A 100 -20.77 6.36 -11.24
C GLY A 100 -19.84 6.72 -10.07
N ARG A 101 -19.16 5.73 -9.51
CA ARG A 101 -18.12 5.83 -8.47
C ARG A 101 -16.91 5.01 -8.89
N THR A 102 -15.75 5.22 -8.28
CA THR A 102 -14.60 4.31 -8.38
C THR A 102 -15.04 2.86 -8.20
N GLN A 103 -14.59 1.99 -9.09
CA GLN A 103 -14.96 0.59 -9.14
C GLN A 103 -13.77 -0.35 -8.94
N TYR A 104 -12.58 0.02 -9.40
CA TYR A 104 -11.40 -0.84 -9.33
C TYR A 104 -10.11 -0.03 -9.33
N GLY A 105 -9.00 -0.69 -9.02
CA GLY A 105 -7.66 -0.14 -9.06
C GLY A 105 -6.74 -0.90 -10.00
N LYS A 106 -5.44 -0.66 -9.85
CA LYS A 106 -4.40 -1.51 -10.42
C LYS A 106 -3.62 -2.15 -9.28
N LEU A 107 -3.14 -3.37 -9.52
CA LEU A 107 -2.24 -4.04 -8.60
C LEU A 107 -0.89 -3.33 -8.61
N ALA A 108 -0.61 -2.58 -7.56
CA ALA A 108 0.71 -2.01 -7.32
C ALA A 108 1.53 -3.01 -6.49
N ILE A 109 2.76 -3.26 -6.93
CA ILE A 109 3.70 -4.14 -6.22
C ILE A 109 4.97 -3.34 -5.97
N PHE A 110 5.19 -3.01 -4.71
CA PHE A 110 6.40 -2.39 -4.21
C PHE A 110 7.35 -3.48 -3.73
N GLU A 111 8.62 -3.36 -4.06
CA GLU A 111 9.69 -4.24 -3.61
C GLU A 111 10.84 -3.39 -3.06
N VAL A 112 11.30 -3.71 -1.85
CA VAL A 112 12.51 -3.10 -1.27
C VAL A 112 13.47 -4.23 -0.95
N ASN A 113 14.64 -4.23 -1.57
CA ASN A 113 15.68 -5.25 -1.41
C ASN A 113 17.05 -4.61 -1.15
N GLU A 114 18.12 -5.40 -1.15
CA GLU A 114 19.50 -4.92 -0.92
C GLU A 114 20.01 -3.93 -1.99
N ARG A 115 19.33 -3.79 -3.14
CA ARG A 115 19.70 -2.90 -4.26
C ARG A 115 18.89 -1.60 -4.34
N GLY A 116 17.83 -1.49 -3.53
CA GLY A 116 16.98 -0.30 -3.48
C GLY A 116 15.49 -0.65 -3.51
N SER A 117 14.68 0.33 -3.93
CA SER A 117 13.23 0.24 -3.98
C SER A 117 12.68 0.25 -5.42
N PHE A 118 11.68 -0.58 -5.67
CA PHE A 118 11.16 -0.87 -7.01
C PHE A 118 9.63 -0.90 -7.01
N VAL A 119 9.03 -0.53 -8.14
CA VAL A 119 7.60 -0.71 -8.42
C VAL A 119 7.46 -1.43 -9.76
N GLY A 120 6.80 -2.59 -9.77
CA GLY A 120 6.65 -3.40 -10.98
C GLY A 120 8.00 -3.78 -11.64
N GLY A 121 9.06 -3.94 -10.83
CA GLY A 121 10.42 -4.25 -11.29
C GLY A 121 11.26 -3.05 -11.75
N VAL A 122 10.69 -1.84 -11.82
CA VAL A 122 11.42 -0.62 -12.15
C VAL A 122 11.91 0.06 -10.88
N ARG A 123 13.20 0.44 -10.83
CA ARG A 123 13.79 1.12 -9.66
C ARG A 123 13.20 2.53 -9.53
N VAL A 124 12.66 2.84 -8.36
CA VAL A 124 11.99 4.12 -8.06
C VAL A 124 12.60 4.86 -6.87
N GLY A 125 13.49 4.22 -6.12
CA GLY A 125 14.16 4.82 -4.97
C GLY A 125 15.42 4.06 -4.56
N ASP A 126 16.24 4.73 -3.74
CA ASP A 126 17.52 4.19 -3.25
C ASP A 126 17.39 3.42 -1.94
N THR A 127 16.32 3.66 -1.17
CA THR A 127 16.07 3.00 0.11
C THR A 127 16.19 1.49 -0.01
N THR A 128 17.00 0.90 0.84
CA THR A 128 17.29 -0.53 0.89
C THR A 128 16.62 -1.21 2.08
N ILE A 129 16.58 -2.55 2.06
CA ILE A 129 15.99 -3.37 3.14
C ILE A 129 16.65 -3.11 4.51
N GLU A 130 17.93 -2.74 4.53
CA GLU A 130 18.68 -2.47 5.76
C GLU A 130 18.21 -1.17 6.44
N GLU A 131 17.94 -0.14 5.65
CA GLU A 131 17.48 1.17 6.14
C GLU A 131 16.06 1.15 6.71
N LEU A 132 15.29 0.07 6.45
CA LEU A 132 13.97 -0.13 7.01
C LEU A 132 14.01 -0.55 8.50
N HIS A 133 15.17 -0.93 9.02
CA HIS A 133 15.36 -1.30 10.42
C HIS A 133 14.35 -2.35 10.91
N LEU A 134 14.07 -3.37 10.07
CA LEU A 134 13.06 -4.40 10.37
C LEU A 134 13.41 -5.26 11.59
N MET A 135 14.63 -5.21 12.12
CA MET A 135 15.01 -5.96 13.33
C MET A 135 14.87 -5.16 14.62
N ASP A 136 14.37 -3.92 14.55
CA ASP A 136 14.32 -3.02 15.72
C ASP A 136 12.96 -3.04 16.45
N SER A 137 11.91 -3.60 15.82
CA SER A 137 10.55 -3.55 16.38
C SER A 137 9.66 -4.72 15.95
N HIS A 138 8.75 -5.14 16.84
CA HIS A 138 7.71 -6.15 16.56
C HIS A 138 6.59 -5.68 15.60
N ARG A 139 6.71 -4.47 15.05
CA ARG A 139 5.77 -3.90 14.09
C ARG A 139 6.50 -3.39 12.85
N ILE A 140 5.83 -3.45 11.71
CA ILE A 140 6.22 -2.77 10.47
C ILE A 140 5.13 -1.76 10.17
N LEU A 141 5.46 -0.47 10.21
CA LEU A 141 4.54 0.60 9.88
C LEU A 141 4.55 0.83 8.37
N LEU A 142 3.42 0.60 7.73
CA LEU A 142 3.18 0.97 6.34
C LEU A 142 2.42 2.30 6.31
N ARG A 143 2.87 3.21 5.45
CA ARG A 143 2.11 4.41 5.05
C ARG A 143 2.05 4.48 3.53
N ILE A 144 0.89 4.78 2.98
CA ILE A 144 0.71 4.96 1.53
C ILE A 144 -0.13 6.22 1.29
N GLY A 145 0.30 7.08 0.38
CA GLY A 145 -0.43 8.32 0.10
C GLY A 145 0.34 9.32 -0.75
N ASN A 146 -0.20 10.52 -0.88
CA ASN A 146 0.46 11.62 -1.57
C ASN A 146 1.47 12.30 -0.64
N LYS A 147 2.68 12.54 -1.15
CA LYS A 147 3.62 13.44 -0.47
C LYS A 147 3.14 14.89 -0.56
N PRO A 148 3.51 15.76 0.38
CA PRO A 148 3.19 17.19 0.31
C PRO A 148 3.72 17.87 -0.97
N ASP A 149 4.82 17.36 -1.54
CA ASP A 149 5.48 17.85 -2.75
C ASP A 149 5.18 17.01 -4.00
N ALA A 150 4.21 16.10 -3.94
CA ALA A 150 3.83 15.25 -5.06
C ALA A 150 3.36 16.08 -6.26
N LYS A 151 3.79 15.70 -7.47
CA LYS A 151 3.40 16.40 -8.71
C LYS A 151 1.90 16.28 -8.99
N TYR A 152 1.32 15.12 -8.67
CA TYR A 152 -0.11 14.87 -8.80
C TYR A 152 -0.69 14.43 -7.46
N VAL A 153 -1.38 15.35 -6.77
CA VAL A 153 -2.11 15.06 -5.53
C VAL A 153 -3.54 14.68 -5.91
N GLY A 154 -3.71 13.46 -6.40
CA GLY A 154 -4.98 12.96 -6.92
C GLY A 154 -5.70 12.01 -5.97
N GLY A 155 -5.39 12.06 -4.68
CA GLY A 155 -5.99 11.17 -3.68
C GLY A 155 -5.62 9.69 -3.86
N LEU A 156 -6.22 8.85 -3.04
CA LEU A 156 -5.99 7.41 -3.02
C LEU A 156 -7.32 6.69 -2.81
N ASN A 157 -7.58 5.67 -3.63
CA ASN A 157 -8.46 4.56 -3.30
C ASN A 157 -7.62 3.31 -3.00
N LEU A 158 -7.93 2.64 -1.89
CA LEU A 158 -7.36 1.36 -1.49
C LEU A 158 -8.46 0.32 -1.42
N PHE A 159 -8.26 -0.81 -2.09
CA PHE A 159 -9.24 -1.89 -2.20
C PHE A 159 -8.82 -3.09 -1.36
N GLY A 160 -9.79 -3.67 -0.64
CA GLY A 160 -9.66 -4.93 0.10
C GLY A 160 -10.18 -6.11 -0.72
N ARG A 161 -10.05 -7.32 -0.16
CA ARG A 161 -10.27 -8.57 -0.89
C ARG A 161 -11.68 -8.77 -1.48
N GLN A 162 -12.69 -8.04 -0.99
CA GLN A 162 -14.08 -8.09 -1.47
C GLN A 162 -14.46 -6.84 -2.28
N PHE A 163 -13.48 -6.16 -2.87
CA PHE A 163 -13.69 -5.01 -3.72
C PHE A 163 -12.69 -4.99 -4.88
N GLY A 164 -12.93 -4.16 -5.88
CA GLY A 164 -12.05 -4.00 -7.02
C GLY A 164 -11.98 -5.24 -7.90
N ASP A 165 -10.82 -5.48 -8.47
CA ASP A 165 -10.54 -6.57 -9.39
C ASP A 165 -9.64 -7.67 -8.82
N TYR A 166 -8.97 -7.42 -7.70
CA TYR A 166 -8.02 -8.33 -7.08
C TYR A 166 -8.54 -8.74 -5.71
N SER A 167 -8.78 -10.05 -5.53
CA SER A 167 -9.29 -10.59 -4.27
C SER A 167 -8.20 -10.72 -3.20
N GLN A 168 -7.57 -9.60 -2.83
CA GLN A 168 -6.59 -9.49 -1.76
C GLN A 168 -6.74 -8.18 -0.97
N ASP A 169 -6.31 -8.21 0.29
CA ASP A 169 -6.04 -6.98 1.05
C ASP A 169 -4.63 -6.49 0.74
N ILE A 170 -4.06 -5.65 1.61
CA ILE A 170 -2.62 -5.37 1.58
C ILE A 170 -1.86 -6.64 1.98
N ILE A 171 -1.02 -7.17 1.09
CA ILE A 171 -0.16 -8.32 1.37
C ILE A 171 1.27 -7.83 1.54
N MET A 172 1.89 -8.22 2.67
CA MET A 172 3.32 -8.02 2.91
C MET A 172 4.02 -9.38 2.94
N ASN A 173 5.02 -9.56 2.07
CA ASN A 173 5.89 -10.72 2.05
C ASN A 173 7.31 -10.32 2.48
N LEU A 174 7.91 -11.11 3.36
CA LEU A 174 9.27 -10.91 3.86
C LEU A 174 10.14 -12.08 3.41
N VAL A 175 11.25 -11.78 2.76
CA VAL A 175 12.31 -12.74 2.43
C VAL A 175 13.47 -12.47 3.38
N TYR A 176 14.01 -13.53 3.97
CA TYR A 176 15.11 -13.46 4.91
C TYR A 176 16.02 -14.69 4.77
N GLU A 177 17.26 -14.55 5.21
CA GLU A 177 18.20 -15.66 5.36
C GLU A 177 18.39 -15.99 6.84
N GLU A 178 18.48 -17.27 7.19
CA GLU A 178 18.91 -17.69 8.51
C GLU A 178 20.41 -17.40 8.68
N THR A 179 20.79 -16.81 9.80
CA THR A 179 22.20 -16.54 10.11
C THR A 179 22.71 -17.55 11.14
N MET A 180 23.60 -18.44 10.71
CA MET A 180 24.27 -19.40 11.59
C MET A 180 25.17 -18.68 12.61
N HIS A 181 25.12 -19.08 13.87
CA HIS A 181 26.17 -18.72 14.84
C HIS A 181 27.47 -19.42 14.40
N ARG A 182 28.46 -18.65 13.92
CA ARG A 182 29.84 -19.13 13.99
C ARG A 182 30.25 -19.11 15.45
N SER A 183 30.48 -20.30 15.99
CA SER A 183 31.01 -20.54 17.34
C SER A 183 32.42 -19.97 17.47
#